data_AF-A0A453QPW2-F1
#
_entry.id   AF-A0A453QPW2-F1
#
_cell.length_a   1.000
_cell.length_b   1.000
_cell.length_c   1.000
_cell.angle_alpha   90.00
_cell.angle_beta   90.00
_cell.angle_gamma   90.00
#
_symmetry.space_group_name_H-M   'P 1'
#
loop_
_entity.id
_entity.type
_entity.pdbx_description
1 polymer ?
#
loop_
_entity_poly.entity_id
_entity_poly.type
_entity_poly.pdbx_seq_one_letter_code
_entity_poly.pdbx_strand_id
1 'polypeptide(L)'
;MKEAKRQLYHGCTKFSRFSFVVKLLHLKSYHRIPNSAFTEILKLLAQAFPKPNTLPKSYKEAKNLLKELGLGYESIHVCFNNCILFRKQYANHDNCPVCGLSRWKDPARKKIPQKVLRHFPLLPRLKRMFLSKKGAEEA
;
A
#
# COMPACT_ATOMS: atom_id res chain seq x y z
N MET A 1 12.85 8.41 7.41
CA MET A 1 12.46 9.78 7.81
C MET A 1 12.76 10.86 6.76
N LYS A 2 13.91 10.83 6.06
CA LYS A 2 14.24 11.81 5.00
C LYS A 2 13.16 11.93 3.91
N GLU A 3 12.59 10.81 3.46
CA GLU A 3 11.55 10.80 2.40
C GLU A 3 10.21 11.41 2.82
N ALA A 4 9.82 11.31 4.10
CA ALA A 4 8.59 11.91 4.63
C ALA A 4 8.70 13.45 4.76
N LYS A 5 9.93 13.95 4.92
CA LYS A 5 10.25 15.38 5.00
C LYS A 5 10.56 16.01 3.64
N ARG A 6 10.53 15.22 2.56
CA ARG A 6 10.78 15.73 1.21
C ARG A 6 9.67 16.71 0.82
N GLN A 7 10.07 17.87 0.31
CA GLN A 7 9.14 18.87 -0.19
C GLN A 7 8.40 18.32 -1.43
N LEU A 8 7.15 18.74 -1.61
CA LEU A 8 6.34 18.37 -2.77
C LEU A 8 6.98 18.89 -4.08
N TYR A 9 7.38 20.16 -4.04
CA TYR A 9 8.21 20.87 -5.02
C TYR A 9 9.03 21.92 -4.26
N HIS A 10 10.05 22.50 -4.90
CA HIS A 10 10.94 23.47 -4.26
C HIS A 10 10.15 24.67 -3.69
N GLY A 11 10.36 24.98 -2.41
CA GLY A 11 9.69 26.10 -1.73
C GLY A 11 8.27 25.81 -1.23
N CYS A 12 7.75 24.58 -1.37
CA CYS A 12 6.45 24.23 -0.81
C CYS A 12 6.54 24.10 0.73
N THR A 13 5.97 25.07 1.45
CA THR A 13 5.92 25.10 2.93
C THR A 13 4.64 24.50 3.49
N LYS A 14 3.54 24.55 2.74
CA LYS A 14 2.22 24.10 3.17
C LYS A 14 2.08 22.58 3.24
N PHE A 15 2.75 21.86 2.35
CA PHE A 15 2.68 20.40 2.26
C PHE A 15 4.04 19.76 2.00
N SER A 16 4.35 18.70 2.75
CA SER A 16 5.35 17.72 2.33
C SER A 16 4.77 16.80 1.26
N ARG A 17 5.63 16.20 0.43
CA ARG A 17 5.26 15.15 -0.55
C ARG A 17 4.39 14.07 0.08
N PHE A 18 4.78 13.61 1.27
CA PHE A 18 4.05 12.58 1.99
C PHE A 18 2.66 13.04 2.44
N SER A 19 2.56 14.18 3.12
CA SER A 19 1.28 14.68 3.63
C SER A 19 0.26 14.92 2.51
N PHE A 20 0.73 15.41 1.35
CA PHE A 20 -0.10 15.63 0.18
C PHE A 20 -0.62 14.31 -0.40
N VAL A 21 0.26 13.32 -0.60
CA VAL A 21 -0.13 12.01 -1.13
C VAL A 21 -1.10 11.27 -0.19
N VAL A 22 -0.90 11.35 1.13
CA VAL A 22 -1.84 10.76 2.10
C VAL A 22 -3.22 11.37 1.98
N LYS A 23 -3.32 12.71 1.89
CA LYS A 23 -4.60 13.41 1.70
C LYS A 23 -5.27 13.01 0.37
N LEU A 24 -4.52 12.90 -0.72
CA LEU A 24 -5.06 12.42 -2.00
C LEU A 24 -5.58 10.98 -1.92
N LEU A 25 -4.85 10.08 -1.26
CA LEU A 25 -5.28 8.69 -1.08
C LEU A 25 -6.51 8.57 -0.17
N HIS A 26 -6.62 9.46 0.83
CA HIS A 26 -7.83 9.59 1.64
C HIS A 26 -9.03 10.00 0.77
N LEU A 27 -8.91 11.09 -0.01
CA LEU A 27 -9.98 11.55 -0.92
C LEU A 27 -10.39 10.46 -1.92
N LYS A 28 -9.41 9.77 -2.51
CA LYS A 28 -9.67 8.63 -3.40
C LYS A 28 -10.55 7.58 -2.71
N SER A 29 -10.18 7.19 -1.50
CA SER A 29 -10.87 6.12 -0.77
C SER A 29 -12.24 6.55 -0.30
N TYR A 30 -12.35 7.76 0.23
CA TYR A 30 -13.59 8.36 0.72
C TYR A 30 -14.62 8.51 -0.40
N HIS A 31 -14.21 9.02 -1.55
CA HIS A 31 -15.08 9.21 -2.72
C HIS A 31 -15.10 8.01 -3.69
N ARG A 32 -14.47 6.88 -3.33
CA ARG A 32 -14.40 5.67 -4.16
C ARG A 32 -13.90 5.92 -5.60
N ILE A 33 -12.99 6.88 -5.77
CA ILE A 33 -12.44 7.24 -7.08
C ILE A 33 -11.74 5.99 -7.66
N PRO A 34 -12.02 5.58 -8.90
CA PRO A 34 -11.39 4.41 -9.51
C PRO A 34 -9.88 4.61 -9.70
N ASN A 35 -9.12 3.51 -9.82
CA ASN A 35 -7.66 3.57 -9.93
C ASN A 35 -7.17 4.25 -11.21
N SER A 36 -7.91 4.09 -12.31
CA SER A 36 -7.65 4.77 -13.59
C SER A 36 -7.80 6.28 -13.44
N ALA A 37 -8.97 6.75 -13.00
CA ALA A 37 -9.23 8.18 -12.81
C ALA A 37 -8.24 8.82 -11.82
N PHE A 38 -7.95 8.17 -10.70
CA PHE A 38 -6.97 8.69 -9.74
C PHE A 38 -5.56 8.81 -10.34
N THR A 39 -5.17 7.90 -11.22
CA THR A 39 -3.88 7.96 -11.91
C THR A 39 -3.83 9.15 -12.87
N GLU A 40 -4.91 9.43 -13.60
CA GLU A 40 -4.99 10.61 -14.48
C GLU A 40 -4.97 11.92 -13.67
N ILE A 41 -5.67 11.97 -12.53
CA ILE A 41 -5.61 13.13 -11.60
C ILE A 41 -4.17 13.37 -11.14
N LEU A 42 -3.44 12.32 -10.75
CA LEU A 42 -2.05 12.46 -10.32
C LEU A 42 -1.14 12.99 -11.44
N LYS A 43 -1.32 12.52 -12.68
CA LYS A 43 -0.57 13.01 -13.84
C LYS A 43 -0.84 14.49 -14.09
N LEU A 44 -2.11 14.90 -14.03
CA LEU A 44 -2.50 16.30 -14.22
C LEU A 44 -1.88 17.19 -13.14
N LEU A 45 -1.95 16.80 -11.87
CA LEU A 45 -1.33 17.53 -10.76
C LEU A 45 0.19 17.61 -10.90
N ALA A 46 0.84 16.53 -11.34
CA ALA A 46 2.28 16.52 -11.57
C ALA A 46 2.71 17.46 -12.72
N GLN A 47 1.83 17.73 -13.68
CA GLN A 47 2.06 18.72 -14.75
C GLN A 47 1.78 20.16 -14.27
N ALA A 48 0.76 20.35 -13.43
CA ALA A 48 0.38 21.67 -12.91
C ALA A 48 1.40 22.23 -11.90
N PHE A 49 2.13 21.39 -11.18
CA PHE A 49 3.10 21.85 -10.19
C PHE A 49 4.44 22.29 -10.79
N PRO A 50 5.13 23.28 -10.17
CA PRO A 50 6.44 23.74 -10.61
C PRO A 50 7.44 22.58 -10.74
N LYS A 51 8.27 22.61 -11.78
CA LYS A 51 9.36 21.63 -11.96
C LYS A 51 10.63 22.11 -11.23
N PRO A 52 11.40 21.20 -10.60
CA PRO A 52 11.12 19.78 -10.43
C PRO A 52 10.12 19.53 -9.26
N ASN A 53 9.12 18.67 -9.49
CA ASN A 53 8.25 18.15 -8.43
C ASN A 53 8.45 16.64 -8.25
N THR A 54 8.07 16.15 -7.08
CA THR A 54 8.30 14.76 -6.65
C THR A 54 7.00 13.97 -6.52
N LEU A 55 5.91 14.46 -7.13
CA LEU A 55 4.60 13.83 -7.00
C LEU A 55 4.59 12.47 -7.73
N PRO A 56 4.02 11.40 -7.12
CA PRO A 56 3.76 10.15 -7.83
C PRO A 56 2.90 10.36 -9.06
N LYS A 57 3.20 9.66 -10.16
CA LYS A 57 2.45 9.77 -11.43
C LYS A 57 1.40 8.68 -11.60
N SER A 58 1.29 7.77 -10.63
CA SER A 58 0.35 6.66 -10.66
C SER A 58 -0.14 6.26 -9.27
N TYR A 59 -1.31 5.62 -9.21
CA TYR A 59 -1.82 5.04 -7.96
C TYR A 59 -0.83 4.02 -7.36
N LYS A 60 -0.15 3.25 -8.23
CA LYS A 60 0.86 2.26 -7.81
C LYS A 60 2.05 2.93 -7.13
N GLU A 61 2.60 3.99 -7.71
CA GLU A 61 3.70 4.76 -7.10
C GLU A 61 3.26 5.42 -5.79
N ALA A 62 2.05 5.99 -5.73
CA ALA A 62 1.51 6.58 -4.50
C ALA A 62 1.39 5.54 -3.38
N LYS A 63 0.95 4.32 -3.71
CA LYS A 63 0.89 3.20 -2.76
C LYS A 63 2.28 2.71 -2.35
N ASN A 64 3.24 2.68 -3.29
CA ASN A 64 4.62 2.30 -3.01
C ASN A 64 5.30 3.28 -2.04
N LEU A 65 5.04 4.59 -2.18
CA LEU A 65 5.51 5.60 -1.23
C LEU A 65 5.06 5.29 0.21
N LEU A 66 3.78 4.91 0.40
CA LEU A 66 3.31 4.47 1.72
C LEU A 66 4.02 3.20 2.20
N LYS A 67 4.30 2.27 1.29
CA LYS A 67 5.02 1.02 1.62
C LYS A 67 6.45 1.28 2.07
N GLU A 68 7.19 2.16 1.39
CA GLU A 68 8.55 2.58 1.76
C GLU A 68 8.60 3.25 3.13
N LEU A 69 7.54 4.01 3.45
CA LEU A 69 7.36 4.59 4.77
C LEU A 69 6.78 3.62 5.80
N GLY A 70 6.73 2.33 5.46
CA GLY A 70 6.28 1.24 6.33
C GLY A 70 4.82 1.37 6.80
N LEU A 71 4.00 2.04 6.01
CA LEU A 71 2.53 2.11 6.13
C LEU A 71 1.85 1.18 5.11
N GLY A 72 2.64 0.36 4.41
CA GLY A 72 2.15 -0.66 3.51
C GLY A 72 1.61 -1.89 4.24
N TYR A 73 0.89 -2.72 3.49
CA TYR A 73 0.44 -4.05 3.90
C TYR A 73 0.84 -5.08 2.84
N GLU A 74 0.98 -6.32 3.27
CA GLU A 74 1.10 -7.50 2.44
C GLU A 74 -0.29 -8.11 2.25
N SER A 75 -0.68 -8.35 0.99
CA SER A 75 -1.90 -9.11 0.70
C SER A 75 -1.57 -10.59 0.73
N ILE A 76 -2.19 -11.34 1.63
CA ILE A 76 -2.06 -12.79 1.74
C ILE A 76 -3.39 -13.43 1.34
N HIS A 77 -3.36 -14.40 0.43
CA HIS A 77 -4.57 -15.10 0.03
C HIS A 77 -4.95 -16.10 1.11
N VAL A 78 -6.25 -16.22 1.38
CA VAL A 78 -6.77 -17.06 2.46
C VAL A 78 -7.77 -18.03 1.85
N CYS A 79 -7.80 -19.27 2.35
CA CYS A 79 -8.90 -20.18 2.08
C CYS A 79 -10.23 -19.52 2.50
N PHE A 80 -11.30 -19.73 1.73
CA PHE A 80 -12.60 -19.16 2.06
C PHE A 80 -13.07 -19.54 3.47
N ASN A 81 -12.88 -20.81 3.86
CA ASN A 81 -13.16 -21.37 5.19
C ASN A 81 -12.05 -21.08 6.23
N ASN A 82 -11.08 -20.23 5.92
CA ASN A 82 -9.94 -19.88 6.78
C ASN A 82 -9.03 -21.03 7.23
N CYS A 83 -9.08 -22.21 6.59
CA CYS A 83 -8.25 -23.36 6.98
C CYS A 83 -6.75 -23.08 6.89
N ILE A 84 -6.32 -22.38 5.83
CA ILE A 84 -4.92 -22.04 5.58
C ILE A 84 -4.75 -20.64 4.98
N LEU A 85 -3.52 -20.12 5.12
CA LEU A 85 -2.99 -19.01 4.33
C LEU A 85 -2.19 -19.58 3.16
N PHE A 86 -2.45 -19.12 1.94
CA PHE A 86 -1.65 -19.48 0.75
C PHE A 86 -0.32 -18.71 0.76
N ARG A 87 0.57 -19.09 1.68
CA ARG A 87 1.91 -18.52 1.91
C ARG A 87 2.90 -19.65 2.24
N LYS A 88 4.20 -19.40 2.06
CA LYS A 88 5.29 -20.35 2.33
C LYS A 88 5.03 -21.69 1.60
N GLN A 89 4.91 -22.81 2.31
CA GLN A 89 4.67 -24.13 1.74
C GLN A 89 3.39 -24.23 0.88
N TYR A 90 2.38 -23.40 1.14
CA TYR A 90 1.13 -23.36 0.38
C TYR A 90 1.10 -22.25 -0.69
N ALA A 91 2.21 -21.56 -0.95
CA ALA A 91 2.24 -20.40 -1.83
C ALA A 91 1.81 -20.72 -3.28
N ASN A 92 2.17 -21.91 -3.76
CA ASN A 92 1.88 -22.37 -5.13
C ASN A 92 0.62 -23.24 -5.22
N HIS A 93 -0.10 -23.45 -4.12
CA HIS A 93 -1.32 -24.23 -4.14
C HIS A 93 -2.47 -23.39 -4.70
N ASP A 94 -3.22 -24.00 -5.63
CA ASP A 94 -4.46 -23.43 -6.17
C ASP A 94 -5.70 -23.89 -5.39
N ASN A 95 -5.62 -25.02 -4.67
CA ASN A 95 -6.70 -25.54 -3.83
C ASN A 95 -6.23 -25.74 -2.39
N CYS A 96 -7.16 -25.61 -1.44
CA CYS A 96 -6.90 -25.83 -0.02
C CYS A 96 -6.66 -27.33 0.24
N PRO A 97 -5.56 -27.74 0.87
CA PRO A 97 -5.29 -29.15 1.17
C PRO A 97 -6.21 -29.71 2.27
N VAL A 98 -6.89 -28.84 3.04
CA VAL A 98 -7.77 -29.27 4.16
C VAL A 98 -9.21 -29.45 3.71
N CYS A 99 -9.75 -28.52 2.90
CA CYS A 99 -11.16 -28.52 2.52
C CYS A 99 -11.41 -28.63 1.00
N GLY A 100 -10.37 -28.76 0.18
CA GLY A 100 -10.45 -28.88 -1.27
C GLY A 100 -10.86 -27.59 -2.02
N LEU A 101 -11.35 -26.56 -1.32
CA LEU A 101 -11.83 -25.32 -1.96
C LEU A 101 -10.73 -24.59 -2.73
N SER A 102 -11.12 -24.03 -3.88
CA SER A 102 -10.22 -23.24 -4.70
C SER A 102 -9.84 -21.92 -4.03
N ARG A 103 -8.58 -21.53 -4.23
CA ARG A 103 -8.03 -20.21 -3.93
C ARG A 103 -8.72 -19.11 -4.74
N TRP A 104 -9.26 -19.42 -5.91
CA TRP A 104 -9.74 -18.45 -6.90
C TRP A 104 -11.28 -18.40 -6.98
N LYS A 105 -11.87 -17.22 -7.24
CA LYS A 105 -13.31 -17.04 -7.49
C LYS A 105 -13.71 -17.50 -8.89
N ASP A 106 -12.87 -17.20 -9.87
CA ASP A 106 -13.07 -17.55 -11.28
C ASP A 106 -11.77 -18.16 -11.81
N PRO A 107 -11.61 -19.50 -11.72
CA PRO A 107 -10.39 -20.15 -12.17
C PRO A 107 -10.22 -20.11 -13.70
N ALA A 108 -11.29 -19.87 -14.48
CA ALA A 108 -11.27 -19.95 -15.94
C ALA A 108 -10.89 -18.63 -16.63
N ARG A 109 -11.33 -17.48 -16.10
CA ARG A 109 -11.08 -16.17 -16.75
C ARG A 109 -10.02 -15.33 -16.05
N LYS A 110 -10.07 -15.25 -14.72
CA LYS A 110 -9.22 -14.34 -13.96
C LYS A 110 -8.98 -14.87 -12.56
N LYS A 111 -7.72 -15.19 -12.26
CA LYS A 111 -7.25 -15.63 -10.94
C LYS A 111 -7.41 -14.54 -9.87
N ILE A 112 -8.65 -14.25 -9.49
CA ILE A 112 -9.04 -13.35 -8.41
C ILE A 112 -9.16 -14.21 -7.14
N PRO A 113 -8.43 -13.92 -6.06
CA PRO A 113 -8.55 -14.68 -4.83
C PRO A 113 -9.94 -14.59 -4.22
N GLN A 114 -10.42 -15.70 -3.64
CA GLN A 114 -11.69 -15.74 -2.92
C GLN A 114 -11.68 -14.81 -1.70
N LYS A 115 -10.59 -14.85 -0.93
CA LYS A 115 -10.41 -14.07 0.30
C LYS A 115 -8.97 -13.59 0.42
N VAL A 116 -8.80 -12.37 0.92
CA VAL A 116 -7.48 -11.74 1.10
C VAL A 116 -7.38 -11.14 2.50
N LEU A 117 -6.35 -11.54 3.23
CA LEU A 117 -5.92 -10.93 4.48
C LEU A 117 -4.89 -9.83 4.17
N ARG A 118 -5.07 -8.66 4.77
CA ARG A 118 -4.08 -7.56 4.70
C ARG A 118 -3.21 -7.62 5.96
N HIS A 119 -2.01 -8.19 5.82
CA HIS A 119 -1.05 -8.30 6.90
C HIS A 119 -0.16 -7.05 6.96
N PHE A 120 -0.03 -6.45 8.14
CA PHE A 120 0.91 -5.36 8.37
C PHE A 120 2.18 -5.92 9.01
N PRO A 121 3.34 -5.90 8.33
CA PRO A 121 4.57 -6.46 8.89
C PRO A 121 4.96 -5.78 10.21
N LEU A 122 5.05 -6.57 11.27
CA LEU A 122 5.40 -6.07 12.60
C LEU A 122 6.88 -5.72 12.70
N LEU A 123 7.76 -6.54 12.15
CA LEU A 123 9.22 -6.36 12.29
C LEU A 123 9.71 -4.98 11.82
N PRO A 124 9.34 -4.46 10.63
CA PRO A 124 9.74 -3.11 10.21
C PRO A 124 9.13 -1.98 11.05
N ARG A 125 8.00 -2.24 11.73
CA ARG A 125 7.38 -1.30 12.66
C ARG A 125 8.13 -1.26 13.99
N LEU A 126 8.38 -2.43 14.58
CA LEU A 126 9.16 -2.56 15.82
C LEU A 126 10.56 -1.99 15.66
N LYS A 127 11.27 -2.30 14.56
CA LYS A 127 12.59 -1.72 14.27
C LYS A 127 12.59 -0.20 14.24
N ARG A 128 11.51 0.43 13.78
CA ARG A 128 11.38 1.90 13.76
C ARG A 128 11.02 2.47 15.13
N MET A 129 10.17 1.76 15.87
CA MET A 129 9.75 2.15 17.22
C MET A 129 10.95 2.21 18.16
N PHE A 130 11.80 1.18 18.13
CA PHE A 130 12.99 1.07 18.97
C PHE A 130 14.27 1.61 18.31
N LEU A 131 14.17 2.42 17.25
CA LEU A 131 15.36 2.91 16.52
C LEU A 131 16.09 4.04 17.26
N SER A 132 15.40 4.77 18.12
CA SER A 132 15.96 5.85 18.94
C SER A 132 15.64 5.61 20.41
N LYS A 133 16.52 6.06 21.31
CA LYS A 133 16.30 5.97 22.76
C LYS A 133 14.97 6.60 23.17
N LYS A 134 14.69 7.80 22.67
CA LYS A 134 13.41 8.50 22.84
C LYS A 134 12.22 7.65 22.35
N GLY A 135 12.31 7.07 21.15
CA GLY A 135 11.24 6.23 20.61
C GLY A 135 11.05 4.92 21.38
N ALA A 136 12.11 4.40 22.00
CA ALA A 136 12.05 3.22 22.86
C ALA A 136 11.45 3.51 24.25
N GLU A 137 11.71 4.71 24.79
CA GLU A 137 11.13 5.17 26.07
C GLU A 137 9.65 5.58 25.94
N GLU A 138 9.22 6.01 24.75
CA GLU A 138 7.83 6.41 24.43
C GLU A 138 6.93 5.24 23.96
N ALA A 139 7.48 4.03 23.80
CA ALA A 139 6.79 2.85 23.25
C ALA A 139 6.14 1.98 24.32
#